data_AF-A0A0B0D741-F1
#
_entry.id   AF-A0A0B0D741-F1
#
_cell.length_a   1.000
_cell.length_b   1.000
_cell.length_c   1.000
_cell.angle_alpha   90.00
_cell.angle_beta   90.00
_cell.angle_gamma   90.00
#
_symmetry.space_group_name_H-M   'P 1'
#
loop_
_entity.id
_entity.type
_entity.pdbx_description
1 polymer ?
#
loop_
_entity_poly.entity_id
_entity_poly.type
_entity_poly.pdbx_seq_one_letter_code
_entity_poly.pdbx_strand_id
1 'polypeptide(L)'
;MFSFTDRVQIIFSSATFDRLTLTPGRFLDAALQIEESVCKELKDYLISIPSIMNVIDEAQTENSDDDIYIREIGVMVSPTFYHILVLAKQRSEKYGQIYINEGHIIEFIIKDLQQKHACLTPFQFEKSIKIIASTRNLIVSLNDIPELKRSPSNNFSIRECQKSDISGLLRFIKDQFGERWLSSVNKAFLPNSTTHIYIAEDPAHQVIGFACFREEGTFGPMGVSLSHRRKRIGESLVLQCLIFLKEIGREQILIEEAGPIEFYEKTCGAVLEQPIP
;
A
#
# COMPACT_ATOMS: atom_id res chain seq x y z
N MET A 1 4.51 -1.72 -18.96
CA MET A 1 3.59 -0.61 -18.64
C MET A 1 3.61 -0.38 -17.15
N PHE A 2 3.76 0.87 -16.73
CA PHE A 2 3.73 1.24 -15.31
C PHE A 2 2.31 1.57 -14.86
N SER A 3 2.04 1.42 -13.56
CA SER A 3 0.81 1.83 -12.92
C SER A 3 1.17 2.30 -11.52
N PHE A 4 0.86 3.54 -11.19
CA PHE A 4 1.26 4.18 -9.94
C PHE A 4 0.06 4.46 -9.07
N THR A 5 0.26 4.53 -7.76
CA THR A 5 -0.77 5.06 -6.86
C THR A 5 -0.94 6.55 -7.07
N ASP A 6 -2.05 7.14 -6.61
CA ASP A 6 -2.27 8.57 -6.90
C ASP A 6 -1.31 9.46 -6.11
N ARG A 7 -0.85 9.04 -4.92
CA ARG A 7 0.21 9.75 -4.20
C ARG A 7 1.48 9.85 -5.03
N VAL A 8 1.89 8.78 -5.69
CA VAL A 8 3.05 8.82 -6.60
C VAL A 8 2.80 9.75 -7.79
N GLN A 9 1.56 9.81 -8.32
CA GLN A 9 1.21 10.78 -9.36
C GLN A 9 1.30 12.24 -8.87
N ILE A 10 0.91 12.50 -7.62
CA ILE A 10 1.08 13.81 -6.97
C ILE A 10 2.57 14.16 -6.85
N ILE A 11 3.41 13.21 -6.41
CA ILE A 11 4.87 13.40 -6.30
C ILE A 11 5.46 13.72 -7.67
N PHE A 12 5.11 12.96 -8.73
CA PHE A 12 5.57 13.26 -10.08
C PHE A 12 5.18 14.67 -10.52
N SER A 13 3.92 15.05 -10.31
CA SER A 13 3.41 16.38 -10.70
C SER A 13 4.17 17.51 -10.00
N SER A 14 4.50 17.32 -8.72
CA SER A 14 5.32 18.26 -7.95
C SER A 14 6.77 18.32 -8.45
N ALA A 15 7.38 17.16 -8.68
CA ALA A 15 8.78 17.02 -9.08
C ALA A 15 9.07 17.53 -10.50
N THR A 16 8.06 17.68 -11.36
CA THR A 16 8.22 18.10 -12.76
C THR A 16 7.49 19.41 -13.09
N PHE A 17 7.19 20.26 -12.10
CA PHE A 17 6.47 21.52 -12.32
C PHE A 17 7.18 22.46 -13.31
N ASP A 18 8.50 22.45 -13.32
CA ASP A 18 9.38 23.22 -14.23
C ASP A 18 9.63 22.52 -15.58
N ARG A 19 8.99 21.36 -15.82
CA ARG A 19 9.17 20.49 -17.00
C ARG A 19 10.59 19.96 -17.20
N LEU A 20 11.40 19.96 -16.14
CA LEU A 20 12.71 19.32 -16.17
C LEU A 20 12.58 17.80 -16.08
N THR A 21 13.65 17.12 -16.49
CA THR A 21 13.79 15.67 -16.37
C THR A 21 13.66 15.23 -14.92
N LEU A 22 12.85 14.20 -14.70
CA LEU A 22 12.67 13.62 -13.37
C LEU A 22 13.83 12.66 -13.05
N THR A 23 14.65 13.05 -12.07
CA THR A 23 15.76 12.26 -11.53
C THR A 23 15.38 11.60 -10.20
N PRO A 24 16.19 10.66 -9.68
CA PRO A 24 15.98 10.09 -8.35
C PRO A 24 15.95 11.15 -7.25
N GLY A 25 16.87 12.13 -7.29
CA GLY A 25 16.93 13.22 -6.32
C GLY A 25 15.67 14.09 -6.33
N ARG A 26 15.18 14.47 -7.51
CA ARG A 26 13.95 15.27 -7.66
C ARG A 26 12.71 14.54 -7.16
N PHE A 27 12.58 13.25 -7.46
CA PHE A 27 11.49 12.45 -6.94
C PHE A 27 11.53 12.38 -5.42
N LEU A 28 12.71 12.10 -4.85
CA LEU A 28 12.86 11.99 -3.39
C LEU A 28 12.58 13.32 -2.71
N ASP A 29 13.13 14.43 -3.18
CA ASP A 29 12.85 15.76 -2.64
C ASP A 29 11.35 16.08 -2.63
N ALA A 30 10.66 15.87 -3.75
CA ALA A 30 9.22 16.06 -3.83
C ALA A 30 8.43 15.11 -2.91
N ALA A 31 8.89 13.85 -2.76
CA ALA A 31 8.28 12.90 -1.84
C ALA A 31 8.43 13.33 -0.37
N LEU A 32 9.56 13.94 0.00
CA LEU A 32 9.79 14.50 1.35
C LEU A 32 8.96 15.76 1.63
N GLN A 33 8.28 16.34 0.64
CA GLN A 33 7.29 17.40 0.86
C GLN A 33 5.88 16.87 1.17
N ILE A 34 5.66 15.55 1.10
CA ILE A 34 4.38 14.94 1.47
C ILE A 34 4.29 14.83 3.01
N GLU A 35 3.35 15.56 3.60
CA GLU A 35 3.13 15.66 5.06
C GLU A 35 2.26 14.53 5.64
N GLU A 36 2.11 13.44 4.92
CA GLU A 36 1.33 12.27 5.33
C GLU A 36 2.08 10.96 5.04
N SER A 37 1.54 9.86 5.58
CA SER A 37 2.05 8.51 5.36
C SER A 37 3.53 8.32 5.77
N VAL A 38 4.20 7.33 5.14
CA VAL A 38 5.62 7.03 5.39
C VAL A 38 6.58 8.13 4.91
N CYS A 39 6.14 9.01 4.02
CA CYS A 39 6.94 10.12 3.50
C CYS A 39 7.31 11.12 4.60
N LYS A 40 6.33 11.55 5.40
CA LYS A 40 6.57 12.48 6.51
C LYS A 40 7.54 11.89 7.54
N GLU A 41 7.35 10.63 7.91
CA GLU A 41 8.25 9.96 8.86
C GLU A 41 9.68 9.85 8.31
N LEU A 42 9.82 9.55 7.02
CA LEU A 42 11.13 9.53 6.37
C LEU A 42 11.76 10.92 6.35
N LYS A 43 11.00 11.98 6.05
CA LYS A 43 11.46 13.37 6.08
C LYS A 43 11.97 13.75 7.47
N ASP A 44 11.15 13.54 8.50
CA ASP A 44 11.48 13.84 9.89
C ASP A 44 12.78 13.13 10.31
N TYR A 45 13.03 11.94 9.77
CA TYR A 45 14.28 11.21 9.99
C TYR A 45 15.46 11.75 9.19
N LEU A 46 15.35 11.88 7.86
CA LEU A 46 16.46 12.21 6.96
C LEU A 46 16.96 13.66 7.14
N ILE A 47 16.09 14.61 7.49
CA ILE A 47 16.49 16.00 7.76
C ILE A 47 17.53 16.09 8.89
N SER A 48 17.54 15.12 9.82
CA SER A 48 18.53 15.06 10.89
C SER A 48 19.93 14.58 10.42
N ILE A 49 20.08 14.23 9.14
CA ILE A 49 21.27 13.61 8.56
C ILE A 49 21.80 14.47 7.39
N PRO A 50 22.73 15.42 7.64
CA PRO A 50 23.21 16.34 6.61
C PRO A 50 23.85 15.66 5.38
N SER A 51 24.50 14.52 5.57
CA SER A 51 25.21 13.80 4.50
C SER A 51 24.28 13.32 3.40
N ILE A 52 23.06 12.87 3.72
CA ILE A 52 22.10 12.46 2.69
C ILE A 52 21.38 13.65 2.08
N MET A 53 21.11 14.71 2.85
CA MET A 53 20.45 15.91 2.30
C MET A 53 21.29 16.56 1.19
N ASN A 54 22.60 16.69 1.39
CA ASN A 54 23.50 17.21 0.35
C ASN A 54 23.50 16.32 -0.90
N VAL A 55 23.48 14.99 -0.72
CA VAL A 55 23.45 14.03 -1.84
C VAL A 55 22.11 14.09 -2.59
N ILE A 56 21.00 14.32 -1.89
CA ILE A 56 19.69 14.51 -2.53
C ILE A 56 19.73 15.75 -3.42
N ASP A 57 20.25 16.88 -2.92
CA ASP A 57 20.37 18.13 -3.67
C ASP A 57 21.24 17.97 -4.92
N GLU A 58 22.40 17.32 -4.79
CA GLU A 58 23.28 17.02 -5.93
C GLU A 58 22.58 16.13 -6.98
N ALA A 59 21.87 15.09 -6.52
CA ALA A 59 21.16 14.15 -7.37
C ALA A 59 19.94 14.76 -8.10
N GLN A 60 19.51 15.98 -7.76
CA GLN A 60 18.45 16.68 -8.50
C GLN A 60 18.92 17.12 -9.91
N THR A 61 20.23 17.26 -10.10
CA THR A 61 20.84 17.85 -11.30
C THR A 61 21.58 16.83 -12.17
N GLU A 62 21.27 15.54 -12.04
CA GLU A 62 21.80 14.49 -12.92
C GLU A 62 21.46 14.84 -14.39
N ASN A 63 22.45 15.33 -15.14
CA ASN A 63 22.32 15.58 -16.57
C ASN A 63 22.55 14.28 -17.34
N SER A 64 21.66 13.99 -18.29
CA SER A 64 21.83 12.88 -19.23
C SER A 64 21.40 13.33 -20.62
N ASP A 65 22.17 12.96 -21.64
CA ASP A 65 21.80 13.17 -23.05
C ASP A 65 20.77 12.12 -23.55
N ASP A 66 20.50 11.08 -22.73
CA ASP A 66 19.70 9.91 -23.09
C ASP A 66 18.42 9.78 -22.23
N ASP A 67 17.78 10.90 -21.92
CA ASP A 67 16.54 10.91 -21.13
C ASP A 67 15.42 10.10 -21.81
N ILE A 68 14.63 9.41 -20.98
CA ILE A 68 13.63 8.45 -21.43
C ILE A 68 12.22 9.03 -21.20
N TYR A 69 11.43 9.13 -22.26
CA TYR A 69 10.02 9.52 -22.14
C TYR A 69 9.16 8.36 -21.63
N ILE A 70 8.48 8.55 -20.49
CA ILE A 70 7.51 7.58 -19.98
C ILE A 70 6.10 8.06 -20.28
N ARG A 71 5.44 7.37 -21.22
CA ARG A 71 4.08 7.71 -21.67
C ARG A 71 3.04 7.70 -20.56
N GLU A 72 3.15 6.77 -19.62
CA GLU A 72 2.17 6.56 -18.54
C GLU A 72 2.08 7.73 -17.55
N ILE A 73 3.13 8.55 -17.47
CA ILE A 73 3.20 9.73 -16.59
C ILE A 73 3.48 11.03 -17.38
N GLY A 74 3.73 10.92 -18.68
CA GLY A 74 3.88 12.06 -19.58
C GLY A 74 5.15 12.89 -19.36
N VAL A 75 6.18 12.34 -18.72
CA VAL A 75 7.41 13.07 -18.34
C VAL A 75 8.67 12.39 -18.88
N MET A 76 9.72 13.18 -19.06
CA MET A 76 11.09 12.70 -19.29
C MET A 76 11.69 12.27 -17.95
N VAL A 77 12.40 11.14 -17.94
CA VAL A 77 13.11 10.64 -16.75
C VAL A 77 14.56 10.32 -17.09
N SER A 78 15.46 10.44 -16.10
CA SER A 78 16.84 10.00 -16.30
C SER A 78 16.93 8.48 -16.45
N PRO A 79 17.96 7.93 -17.13
CA PRO A 79 18.16 6.48 -17.24
C PRO A 79 18.22 5.77 -15.88
N THR A 80 18.87 6.40 -14.89
CA THR A 80 18.91 5.91 -13.51
C THR A 80 17.51 5.79 -12.93
N PHE A 81 16.69 6.83 -13.08
CA PHE A 81 15.34 6.82 -12.53
C PHE A 81 14.45 5.81 -13.24
N TYR A 82 14.57 5.66 -14.56
CA TYR A 82 13.87 4.61 -15.31
C TYR A 82 14.20 3.21 -14.76
N HIS A 83 15.47 2.91 -14.50
CA HIS A 83 15.89 1.64 -13.91
C HIS A 83 15.27 1.42 -12.52
N ILE A 84 15.26 2.45 -11.68
CA ILE A 84 14.58 2.43 -10.38
C ILE A 84 13.08 2.11 -10.52
N LEU A 85 12.39 2.70 -11.50
CA LEU A 85 10.97 2.42 -11.74
C LEU A 85 10.73 0.96 -12.17
N VAL A 86 11.66 0.36 -12.94
CA VAL A 86 11.61 -1.07 -13.28
C VAL A 86 11.75 -1.94 -12.03
N LEU A 87 12.69 -1.61 -11.14
CA LEU A 87 12.87 -2.34 -9.87
C LEU A 87 11.65 -2.16 -8.95
N ALA A 88 11.11 -0.95 -8.85
CA ALA A 88 9.90 -0.64 -8.08
C ALA A 88 8.68 -1.42 -8.58
N LYS A 89 8.56 -1.61 -9.90
CA LYS A 89 7.54 -2.47 -10.52
C LYS A 89 7.72 -3.95 -10.12
N GLN A 90 8.93 -4.49 -10.21
CA GLN A 90 9.19 -5.87 -9.80
C GLN A 90 8.88 -6.07 -8.31
N ARG A 91 9.17 -5.05 -7.48
CA ARG A 91 8.86 -5.04 -6.06
C ARG A 91 7.36 -5.08 -5.80
N SER A 92 6.57 -4.26 -6.51
CA SER A 92 5.10 -4.29 -6.38
C SER A 92 4.52 -5.64 -6.82
N GLU A 93 4.99 -6.19 -7.93
CA GLU A 93 4.55 -7.49 -8.46
C GLU A 93 4.87 -8.65 -7.50
N LYS A 94 6.03 -8.61 -6.83
CA LYS A 94 6.40 -9.62 -5.82
C LYS A 94 5.41 -9.70 -4.65
N TYR A 95 4.81 -8.57 -4.26
CA TYR A 95 3.77 -8.54 -3.23
C TYR A 95 2.37 -8.72 -3.79
N GLY A 96 2.26 -9.00 -5.09
CA GLY A 96 1.01 -8.99 -5.81
C GLY A 96 0.31 -7.66 -5.59
N GLN A 97 0.96 -6.53 -5.83
CA GLN A 97 0.31 -5.22 -5.91
C GLN A 97 0.26 -4.80 -7.39
N ILE A 98 -0.83 -4.16 -7.78
CA ILE A 98 -1.00 -3.67 -9.16
C ILE A 98 -0.35 -2.30 -9.35
N TYR A 99 -0.35 -1.49 -8.30
CA TYR A 99 0.17 -0.14 -8.32
C TYR A 99 1.53 -0.09 -7.63
N ILE A 100 2.41 0.73 -8.18
CA ILE A 100 3.69 1.11 -7.60
C ILE A 100 3.42 2.27 -6.65
N ASN A 101 3.67 2.07 -5.35
CA ASN A 101 3.60 3.11 -4.33
C ASN A 101 4.97 3.80 -4.14
N GLU A 102 4.98 4.89 -3.38
CA GLU A 102 6.18 5.67 -3.08
C GLU A 102 7.25 4.87 -2.35
N GLY A 103 6.88 3.99 -1.41
CA GLY A 103 7.82 3.12 -0.71
C GLY A 103 8.62 2.22 -1.65
N HIS A 104 7.98 1.67 -2.68
CA HIS A 104 8.67 0.87 -3.70
C HIS A 104 9.72 1.67 -4.47
N ILE A 105 9.45 2.95 -4.76
CA ILE A 105 10.37 3.81 -5.53
C ILE A 105 11.51 4.28 -4.62
N ILE A 106 11.16 4.84 -3.46
CA ILE A 106 12.11 5.39 -2.49
C ILE A 106 13.08 4.31 -2.01
N GLU A 107 12.64 3.05 -1.86
CA GLU A 107 13.52 1.93 -1.47
C GLU A 107 14.73 1.80 -2.40
N PHE A 108 14.52 1.92 -3.70
CA PHE A 108 15.61 1.80 -4.67
C PHE A 108 16.37 3.12 -4.87
N ILE A 109 15.76 4.28 -4.64
CA ILE A 109 16.50 5.56 -4.58
C ILE A 109 17.51 5.54 -3.43
N ILE A 110 17.07 5.22 -2.20
CA ILE A 110 17.97 5.20 -1.03
C ILE A 110 19.11 4.19 -1.23
N LYS A 111 18.83 3.03 -1.84
CA LYS A 111 19.87 2.04 -2.19
C LYS A 111 20.88 2.59 -3.22
N ASP A 112 20.40 3.24 -4.28
CA ASP A 112 21.25 3.83 -5.31
C ASP A 112 22.14 4.94 -4.74
N LEU A 113 21.56 5.87 -3.97
CA LEU A 113 22.31 6.95 -3.31
C LEU A 113 23.34 6.41 -2.32
N GLN A 114 22.97 5.41 -1.51
CA GLN A 114 23.89 4.78 -0.58
C GLN A 114 25.05 4.08 -1.32
N GLN A 115 24.77 3.41 -2.43
CA GLN A 115 25.79 2.72 -3.23
C GLN A 115 26.78 3.70 -3.86
N LYS A 116 26.30 4.83 -4.38
CA LYS A 116 27.12 5.84 -5.08
C LYS A 116 27.93 6.72 -4.12
N HIS A 117 27.34 7.10 -2.97
CA HIS A 117 27.88 8.16 -2.13
C HIS A 117 28.25 7.71 -0.71
N ALA A 118 27.88 6.50 -0.27
CA ALA A 118 28.05 6.03 1.10
C ALA A 118 27.55 7.05 2.15
N CYS A 119 26.38 7.65 1.89
CA CYS A 119 25.87 8.82 2.61
C CYS A 119 25.20 8.52 3.95
N LEU A 120 24.89 7.25 4.24
CA LEU A 120 24.30 6.79 5.50
C LEU A 120 25.22 5.77 6.18
N THR A 121 25.29 5.83 7.52
CA THR A 121 25.79 4.71 8.34
C THR A 121 24.90 3.47 8.18
N PRO A 122 25.39 2.25 8.51
CA PRO A 122 24.56 1.05 8.42
C PRO A 122 23.24 1.13 9.19
N PHE A 123 23.27 1.69 10.41
CA PHE A 123 22.07 1.91 11.22
C PHE A 123 21.09 2.89 10.55
N GLN A 124 21.60 3.98 9.99
CA GLN A 124 20.75 4.97 9.32
C GLN A 124 20.10 4.39 8.07
N PHE A 125 20.89 3.68 7.27
CA PHE A 125 20.39 2.99 6.09
C PHE A 125 19.29 1.98 6.44
N GLU A 126 19.53 1.11 7.43
CA GLU A 126 18.53 0.13 7.87
C GLU A 126 17.24 0.81 8.35
N LYS A 127 17.35 1.89 9.13
CA LYS A 127 16.19 2.64 9.62
C LYS A 127 15.41 3.29 8.46
N SER A 128 16.08 3.89 7.48
CA SER A 128 15.42 4.45 6.28
C SER A 128 14.65 3.38 5.51
N ILE A 129 15.24 2.20 5.30
CA ILE A 129 14.56 1.07 4.63
C ILE A 129 13.38 0.58 5.46
N LYS A 130 13.52 0.51 6.79
CA LYS A 130 12.44 0.09 7.69
C LYS A 130 11.23 1.02 7.60
N ILE A 131 11.45 2.34 7.58
CA ILE A 131 10.37 3.36 7.47
C ILE A 131 9.50 3.14 6.24
N ILE A 132 10.11 2.86 5.09
CA ILE A 132 9.43 2.81 3.78
C ILE A 132 8.94 1.42 3.37
N ALA A 133 9.60 0.35 3.84
CA ALA A 133 9.36 -1.01 3.35
C ALA A 133 8.63 -1.93 4.35
N SER A 134 8.38 -1.45 5.57
CA SER A 134 7.64 -2.23 6.58
C SER A 134 6.13 -2.07 6.42
N THR A 135 5.39 -3.13 6.70
CA THR A 135 3.95 -3.07 6.92
C THR A 135 3.64 -2.17 8.12
N ARG A 136 2.49 -1.50 8.11
CA ARG A 136 2.11 -0.55 9.15
C ARG A 136 0.76 -0.87 9.75
N ASN A 137 0.64 -0.68 11.05
CA ASN A 137 -0.65 -0.65 11.69
C ASN A 137 -1.34 0.67 11.40
N LEU A 138 -2.64 0.61 11.09
CA LEU A 138 -3.47 1.79 10.86
C LEU A 138 -4.62 1.83 11.84
N ILE A 139 -5.02 3.03 12.23
CA ILE A 139 -6.21 3.31 13.00
C ILE A 139 -7.30 3.85 12.07
N VAL A 140 -8.54 3.41 12.28
CA VAL A 140 -9.72 3.96 11.60
C VAL A 140 -10.76 4.40 12.62
N SER A 141 -11.21 5.65 12.53
CA SER A 141 -12.40 6.15 13.24
C SER A 141 -13.67 5.63 12.55
N LEU A 142 -14.57 5.01 13.33
CA LEU A 142 -15.86 4.53 12.81
C LEU A 142 -16.97 5.60 12.83
N ASN A 143 -16.69 6.77 13.40
CA ASN A 143 -17.62 7.90 13.39
C ASN A 143 -17.75 8.51 11.98
N ASP A 144 -16.65 8.51 11.23
CA ASP A 144 -16.51 9.20 9.94
C ASP A 144 -16.38 8.24 8.75
N ILE A 145 -16.86 6.99 8.89
CA ILE A 145 -16.80 6.01 7.79
C ILE A 145 -17.54 6.60 6.58
N PRO A 146 -16.90 6.69 5.42
CA PRO A 146 -17.58 7.07 4.19
C PRO A 146 -18.81 6.17 3.98
N GLU A 147 -19.98 6.78 3.75
CA GLU A 147 -21.14 6.01 3.32
C GLU A 147 -20.77 5.17 2.10
N LEU A 148 -21.27 3.93 2.02
CA LEU A 148 -21.20 3.10 0.82
C LEU A 148 -21.98 3.78 -0.31
N LYS A 149 -21.34 4.75 -0.96
CA LYS A 149 -21.86 5.46 -2.12
C LYS A 149 -21.66 4.57 -3.34
N ARG A 150 -22.38 3.45 -3.41
CA ARG A 150 -22.76 2.66 -4.59
C ARG A 150 -23.17 1.25 -4.16
N SER A 151 -24.29 0.76 -4.68
CA SER A 151 -24.59 -0.67 -4.68
C SER A 151 -23.45 -1.43 -5.34
N PRO A 152 -23.14 -2.67 -4.87
CA PRO A 152 -22.22 -3.52 -5.60
C PRO A 152 -22.69 -3.57 -7.05
N SER A 153 -21.77 -3.31 -7.99
CA SER A 153 -22.03 -3.60 -9.39
C SER A 153 -22.60 -5.02 -9.51
N ASN A 154 -23.47 -5.32 -10.48
CA ASN A 154 -24.00 -6.67 -10.74
C ASN A 154 -22.94 -7.76 -11.03
N ASN A 155 -21.65 -7.45 -10.82
CA ASN A 155 -20.49 -8.27 -11.10
C ASN A 155 -19.92 -8.97 -9.86
N PHE A 156 -20.39 -8.67 -8.64
CA PHE A 156 -20.05 -9.43 -7.43
C PHE A 156 -21.05 -9.19 -6.29
N SER A 157 -21.06 -10.08 -5.30
CA SER A 157 -21.76 -9.91 -4.02
C SER A 157 -20.80 -10.04 -2.85
N ILE A 158 -21.11 -9.40 -1.71
CA ILE A 158 -20.40 -9.58 -0.45
C ILE A 158 -21.37 -10.11 0.59
N ARG A 159 -20.93 -11.13 1.33
CA ARG A 159 -21.69 -11.72 2.43
C ARG A 159 -20.77 -12.34 3.47
N GLU A 160 -21.31 -12.62 4.65
CA GLU A 160 -20.61 -13.40 5.66
C GLU A 160 -20.37 -14.85 5.18
N CYS A 161 -19.17 -15.34 5.47
CA CYS A 161 -18.72 -16.70 5.18
C CYS A 161 -19.52 -17.71 6.00
N GLN A 162 -20.00 -18.76 5.36
CA GLN A 162 -20.73 -19.86 5.97
C GLN A 162 -19.83 -21.10 6.07
N LYS A 163 -20.25 -22.10 6.86
CA LYS A 163 -19.49 -23.37 7.01
C LYS A 163 -19.29 -24.11 5.68
N SER A 164 -20.24 -24.00 4.75
CA SER A 164 -20.15 -24.57 3.41
C SER A 164 -19.03 -23.96 2.57
N ASP A 165 -18.65 -22.71 2.85
CA ASP A 165 -17.69 -21.97 2.05
C ASP A 165 -16.23 -22.26 2.44
N ILE A 166 -16.01 -22.85 3.62
CA ILE A 166 -14.67 -23.03 4.23
C ILE A 166 -13.70 -23.67 3.24
N SER A 167 -14.09 -24.77 2.61
CA SER A 167 -13.20 -25.50 1.68
C SER A 167 -12.85 -24.65 0.45
N GLY A 168 -13.82 -23.90 -0.08
CA GLY A 168 -13.62 -23.02 -1.24
C GLY A 168 -12.74 -21.82 -0.88
N LEU A 169 -12.98 -21.21 0.27
CA LEU A 169 -12.20 -20.09 0.81
C LEU A 169 -10.74 -20.47 1.07
N LEU A 170 -10.49 -21.60 1.76
CA LEU A 170 -9.13 -22.03 2.05
C LEU A 170 -8.35 -22.36 0.78
N ARG A 171 -9.01 -23.00 -0.21
CA ARG A 171 -8.41 -23.23 -1.53
C ARG A 171 -8.07 -21.92 -2.22
N PHE A 172 -9.02 -20.99 -2.28
CA PHE A 172 -8.82 -19.66 -2.85
C PHE A 172 -7.63 -18.93 -2.20
N ILE A 173 -7.55 -18.92 -0.86
CA ILE A 173 -6.46 -18.27 -0.14
C ILE A 173 -5.13 -18.91 -0.48
N LYS A 174 -5.06 -20.25 -0.46
CA LYS A 174 -3.84 -20.98 -0.78
C LYS A 174 -3.36 -20.68 -2.21
N ASP A 175 -4.27 -20.71 -3.17
CA ASP A 175 -3.96 -20.52 -4.60
C ASP A 175 -3.51 -19.07 -4.90
N GLN A 176 -4.10 -18.07 -4.23
CA GLN A 176 -3.85 -16.66 -4.51
C GLN A 176 -2.79 -16.01 -3.62
N PHE A 177 -2.63 -16.48 -2.38
CA PHE A 177 -1.82 -15.82 -1.34
C PHE A 177 -0.88 -16.77 -0.60
N GLY A 178 -0.85 -18.05 -0.97
CA GLY A 178 -0.07 -19.08 -0.28
C GLY A 178 -0.64 -19.41 1.10
N GLU A 179 0.22 -19.94 1.98
CA GLU A 179 -0.24 -20.52 3.25
C GLU A 179 -0.28 -19.53 4.42
N ARG A 180 0.30 -18.32 4.24
CA ARG A 180 0.53 -17.35 5.34
C ARG A 180 -0.71 -16.95 6.13
N TRP A 181 -1.89 -16.99 5.50
CA TRP A 181 -3.15 -16.54 6.10
C TRP A 181 -4.08 -17.69 6.48
N LEU A 182 -3.73 -18.93 6.16
CA LEU A 182 -4.59 -20.09 6.43
C LEU A 182 -4.79 -20.30 7.93
N SER A 183 -3.75 -20.08 8.75
CA SER A 183 -3.84 -20.21 10.20
C SER A 183 -4.80 -19.18 10.81
N SER A 184 -4.68 -17.90 10.42
CA SER A 184 -5.56 -16.82 10.89
C SER A 184 -7.01 -17.03 10.47
N VAL A 185 -7.24 -17.46 9.24
CA VAL A 185 -8.59 -17.72 8.72
C VAL A 185 -9.23 -18.94 9.40
N ASN A 186 -8.47 -19.99 9.70
CA ASN A 186 -9.00 -21.14 10.44
C ASN A 186 -9.49 -20.80 11.85
N LYS A 187 -8.94 -19.76 12.50
CA LYS A 187 -9.40 -19.32 13.83
C LYS A 187 -10.85 -18.84 13.83
N ALA A 188 -11.36 -18.34 12.70
CA ALA A 188 -12.76 -17.92 12.55
C ALA A 188 -13.76 -19.07 12.71
N PHE A 189 -13.32 -20.31 12.47
CA PHE A 189 -14.20 -21.48 12.51
C PHE A 189 -14.10 -22.27 13.81
N LEU A 190 -13.35 -21.77 14.80
CA LEU A 190 -13.30 -22.34 16.14
C LEU A 190 -14.62 -22.06 16.90
N PRO A 191 -15.03 -22.93 17.83
CA PRO A 191 -16.15 -22.65 18.71
C PRO A 191 -15.94 -21.35 19.49
N ASN A 192 -16.98 -20.52 19.60
CA ASN A 192 -16.97 -19.22 20.28
C ASN A 192 -15.94 -18.22 19.72
N SER A 193 -15.57 -18.36 18.45
CA SER A 193 -14.70 -17.38 17.79
C SER A 193 -15.40 -16.03 17.69
N THR A 194 -14.67 -14.95 18.01
CA THR A 194 -15.07 -13.55 17.75
C THR A 194 -14.58 -13.08 16.37
N THR A 195 -14.01 -13.99 15.57
CA THR A 195 -13.46 -13.66 14.26
C THR A 195 -14.50 -13.96 13.18
N HIS A 196 -14.79 -12.94 12.38
CA HIS A 196 -15.70 -12.99 11.25
C HIS A 196 -14.91 -12.96 9.94
N ILE A 197 -15.48 -13.59 8.92
CA ILE A 197 -14.95 -13.53 7.56
C ILE A 197 -16.06 -13.12 6.62
N TYR A 198 -15.83 -12.06 5.86
CA TYR A 198 -16.65 -11.71 4.72
C TYR A 198 -15.99 -12.21 3.44
N ILE A 199 -16.78 -12.76 2.52
CA ILE A 199 -16.33 -13.21 1.21
C ILE A 199 -16.98 -12.37 0.12
N ALA A 200 -16.22 -12.16 -0.95
CA ALA A 200 -16.72 -11.62 -2.20
C ALA A 200 -16.84 -12.76 -3.21
N GLU A 201 -17.99 -12.85 -3.87
CA GLU A 201 -18.30 -13.88 -4.86
C GLU A 201 -18.62 -13.26 -6.22
N ASP A 202 -18.21 -13.91 -7.30
CA ASP A 202 -18.66 -13.57 -8.64
C ASP A 202 -20.09 -14.11 -8.92
N PRO A 203 -20.72 -13.76 -10.06
CA PRO A 203 -22.05 -14.27 -10.40
C PRO A 203 -22.13 -15.80 -10.58
N ALA A 204 -20.99 -16.49 -10.68
CA ALA A 204 -20.90 -17.95 -10.73
C ALA A 204 -20.67 -18.57 -9.34
N HIS A 205 -20.79 -17.79 -8.26
CA HIS A 205 -20.58 -18.19 -6.87
C HIS A 205 -19.16 -18.68 -6.57
N GLN A 206 -18.15 -18.19 -7.32
CA GLN A 206 -16.76 -18.43 -6.97
C GLN A 206 -16.24 -17.35 -6.02
N VAL A 207 -15.52 -17.76 -4.99
CA VAL A 207 -14.83 -16.84 -4.09
C VAL A 207 -13.74 -16.09 -4.88
N ILE A 208 -13.88 -14.77 -4.96
CA ILE A 208 -12.95 -13.87 -5.65
C ILE A 208 -12.25 -12.90 -4.71
N GLY A 209 -12.64 -12.87 -3.44
CA GLY A 209 -11.99 -12.11 -2.37
C GLY A 209 -12.51 -12.47 -0.98
N PHE A 210 -11.79 -12.02 0.05
CA PHE A 210 -12.16 -12.21 1.45
C PHE A 210 -11.58 -11.09 2.33
N ALA A 211 -12.21 -10.86 3.48
CA ALA A 211 -11.70 -10.02 4.56
C ALA A 211 -11.99 -10.69 5.91
N CYS A 212 -10.99 -10.71 6.78
CA CYS A 212 -11.06 -11.21 8.14
C CYS A 212 -11.07 -10.03 9.12
N PHE A 213 -11.88 -10.10 10.15
CA PHE A 213 -11.94 -9.09 11.21
C PHE A 213 -12.44 -9.70 12.51
N ARG A 214 -12.19 -9.06 13.64
CA ARG A 214 -12.56 -9.57 14.96
C ARG A 214 -13.39 -8.55 15.72
N GLU A 215 -14.37 -9.03 16.49
CA GLU A 215 -15.31 -8.19 17.24
C GLU A 215 -14.60 -7.17 18.12
N GLU A 216 -13.40 -7.45 18.64
CA GLU A 216 -12.59 -6.51 19.44
C GLU A 216 -12.10 -5.26 18.68
N GLY A 217 -12.35 -5.17 17.37
CA GLY A 217 -11.97 -4.02 16.56
C GLY A 217 -10.62 -4.18 15.87
N THR A 218 -10.31 -5.39 15.39
CA THR A 218 -9.12 -5.64 14.55
C THR A 218 -9.52 -6.11 13.17
N PHE A 219 -8.80 -5.66 12.14
CA PHE A 219 -9.06 -5.98 10.74
C PHE A 219 -7.79 -6.49 10.07
N GLY A 220 -7.95 -7.58 9.32
CA GLY A 220 -6.89 -8.22 8.57
C GLY A 220 -6.80 -9.73 8.84
N PRO A 221 -6.33 -10.53 7.87
CA PRO A 221 -5.94 -10.12 6.52
C PRO A 221 -7.14 -9.89 5.57
N MET A 222 -6.87 -9.23 4.43
CA MET A 222 -7.81 -9.08 3.32
C MET A 222 -7.10 -9.39 1.99
N GLY A 223 -7.82 -10.01 1.05
CA GLY A 223 -7.27 -10.31 -0.28
C GLY A 223 -8.34 -10.40 -1.35
N VAL A 224 -8.01 -9.93 -2.55
CA VAL A 224 -8.82 -10.06 -3.78
C VAL A 224 -7.97 -10.69 -4.87
N SER A 225 -8.56 -11.62 -5.63
CA SER A 225 -7.90 -12.28 -6.77
C SER A 225 -7.34 -11.28 -7.76
N LEU A 226 -6.19 -11.60 -8.34
CA LEU A 226 -5.49 -10.70 -9.25
C LEU A 226 -6.37 -10.21 -10.41
N SER A 227 -7.17 -11.12 -10.98
CA SER A 227 -8.09 -10.87 -12.11
C SER A 227 -9.33 -10.01 -11.75
N HIS A 228 -9.63 -9.84 -10.45
CA HIS A 228 -10.79 -9.08 -9.98
C HIS A 228 -10.43 -7.78 -9.26
N ARG A 229 -9.15 -7.43 -9.19
CA ARG A 229 -8.73 -6.12 -8.69
C ARG A 229 -9.13 -5.02 -9.65
N ARG A 230 -9.07 -3.77 -9.16
CA ARG A 230 -9.61 -2.57 -9.82
C ARG A 230 -11.13 -2.59 -10.05
N LYS A 231 -11.85 -3.56 -9.46
CA LYS A 231 -13.33 -3.63 -9.46
C LYS A 231 -13.95 -3.18 -8.13
N ARG A 232 -13.19 -2.47 -7.29
CA ARG A 232 -13.60 -1.96 -5.96
C ARG A 232 -14.03 -3.03 -4.94
N ILE A 233 -13.76 -4.31 -5.19
CA ILE A 233 -14.10 -5.41 -4.26
C ILE A 233 -13.44 -5.24 -2.90
N GLY A 234 -12.14 -4.89 -2.87
CA GLY A 234 -11.43 -4.67 -1.61
C GLY A 234 -12.01 -3.50 -0.81
N GLU A 235 -12.43 -2.44 -1.51
CA GLU A 235 -13.11 -1.29 -0.89
C GLU A 235 -14.43 -1.71 -0.25
N SER A 236 -15.25 -2.46 -0.98
CA SER A 236 -16.53 -2.95 -0.47
C SER A 236 -16.35 -3.95 0.68
N LEU A 237 -15.32 -4.80 0.64
CA LEU A 237 -15.01 -5.74 1.73
C LEU A 237 -14.69 -5.02 3.03
N VAL A 238 -13.71 -4.10 3.01
CA VAL A 238 -13.33 -3.38 4.24
C VAL A 238 -14.49 -2.54 4.77
N LEU A 239 -15.21 -1.79 3.92
CA LEU A 239 -16.33 -0.97 4.36
C LEU A 239 -17.45 -1.80 5.02
N GLN A 240 -17.76 -2.98 4.47
CA GLN A 240 -18.75 -3.88 5.08
C GLN A 240 -18.31 -4.38 6.47
N CYS A 241 -17.02 -4.68 6.66
CA CYS A 241 -16.49 -5.02 7.98
C CYS A 241 -16.58 -3.84 8.96
N LEU A 242 -16.26 -2.62 8.52
CA LEU A 242 -16.34 -1.42 9.36
C LEU A 242 -17.78 -1.11 9.78
N ILE A 243 -18.75 -1.31 8.90
CA ILE A 243 -20.18 -1.14 9.20
C ILE A 243 -20.61 -2.12 10.28
N PHE A 244 -20.28 -3.40 10.14
CA PHE A 244 -20.57 -4.40 11.18
C PHE A 244 -19.95 -4.00 12.53
N LEU A 245 -18.67 -3.62 12.54
CA LEU A 245 -17.98 -3.22 13.76
C LEU A 245 -18.62 -1.99 14.42
N LYS A 246 -19.10 -1.03 13.61
CA LYS A 246 -19.87 0.12 14.10
C LYS A 246 -21.22 -0.28 14.68
N GLU A 247 -21.93 -1.22 14.03
CA GLU A 247 -23.24 -1.72 14.50
C GLU A 247 -23.14 -2.43 15.85
N ILE A 248 -22.04 -3.13 16.13
CA ILE A 248 -21.77 -3.75 17.44
C ILE A 248 -21.16 -2.77 18.47
N GLY A 249 -21.11 -1.48 18.14
CA GLY A 249 -20.74 -0.41 19.08
C GLY A 249 -19.24 -0.10 19.15
N ARG A 250 -18.44 -0.46 18.14
CA ARG A 250 -17.04 0.01 18.07
C ARG A 250 -16.99 1.44 17.56
N GLU A 251 -16.11 2.24 18.16
CA GLU A 251 -15.84 3.62 17.74
C GLU A 251 -14.57 3.72 16.88
N GLN A 252 -13.66 2.76 17.02
CA GLN A 252 -12.37 2.73 16.36
C GLN A 252 -11.92 1.29 16.11
N ILE A 253 -11.10 1.08 15.07
CA ILE A 253 -10.47 -0.21 14.79
C ILE A 253 -8.97 -0.08 14.48
N LEU A 254 -8.27 -1.20 14.59
CA LEU A 254 -6.89 -1.40 14.18
C LEU A 254 -6.83 -2.26 12.91
N ILE A 255 -6.21 -1.76 11.85
CA ILE A 255 -5.82 -2.53 10.68
C ILE A 255 -4.39 -3.02 10.90
N GLU A 256 -4.21 -4.32 11.02
CA GLU A 256 -2.91 -4.94 11.31
C GLU A 256 -2.09 -5.15 10.03
N GLU A 257 -0.80 -4.84 10.06
CA GLU A 257 0.16 -5.09 8.97
C GLU A 257 -0.33 -4.62 7.58
N ALA A 258 -0.89 -3.42 7.50
CA ALA A 258 -1.50 -2.87 6.30
C ALA A 258 -0.49 -2.71 5.15
N GLY A 259 -0.92 -3.12 3.96
CA GLY A 259 -0.28 -2.77 2.71
C GLY A 259 -1.23 -3.00 1.52
N PRO A 260 -1.39 -2.04 0.59
CA PRO A 260 -0.82 -0.67 0.55
C PRO A 260 -1.55 0.33 1.46
N ILE A 261 -0.83 1.27 2.09
CA ILE A 261 -1.38 2.23 3.08
C ILE A 261 -2.39 3.20 2.44
N GLU A 262 -2.03 3.79 1.30
CA GLU A 262 -2.89 4.77 0.58
C GLU A 262 -4.28 4.20 0.23
N PHE A 263 -4.39 2.89 0.05
CA PHE A 263 -5.68 2.24 -0.18
C PHE A 263 -6.63 2.44 1.02
N TYR A 264 -6.14 2.26 2.25
CA TYR A 264 -6.95 2.40 3.46
C TYR A 264 -7.20 3.86 3.82
N GLU A 265 -6.22 4.74 3.64
CA GLU A 265 -6.40 6.19 3.80
C GLU A 265 -7.57 6.70 2.94
N LYS A 266 -7.62 6.30 1.66
CA LYS A 266 -8.68 6.72 0.74
C LYS A 266 -10.02 6.03 0.97
N THR A 267 -9.98 4.77 1.37
CA THR A 267 -11.20 3.96 1.50
C THR A 267 -11.95 4.29 2.77
N CYS A 268 -11.24 4.47 3.88
CA CYS A 268 -11.86 4.59 5.20
C CYS A 268 -11.22 5.65 6.09
N GLY A 269 -10.38 6.54 5.56
CA GLY A 269 -9.73 7.58 6.37
C GLY A 269 -8.73 7.01 7.37
N ALA A 270 -8.15 5.85 7.07
CA ALA A 270 -7.18 5.23 7.96
C ALA A 270 -5.94 6.10 8.13
N VAL A 271 -5.39 6.16 9.35
CA VAL A 271 -4.16 6.90 9.68
C VAL A 271 -3.15 5.97 10.31
N LEU A 272 -1.86 6.29 10.24
CA LEU A 272 -0.81 5.51 10.91
C LEU A 272 -1.06 5.46 12.43
N GLU A 273 -0.98 4.26 13.03
CA GLU A 273 -1.15 4.09 14.48
C GLU A 273 -0.04 4.79 15.27
N GLN A 274 1.23 4.51 14.94
CA GLN A 274 2.43 5.13 15.52
C GLN A 274 3.59 5.11 14.50
N PRO A 275 4.57 6.03 14.63
CA PRO A 275 5.86 5.93 13.92
C PRO A 275 6.57 4.62 14.24
N ILE A 276 7.47 4.19 13.36
CA ILE A 276 8.31 3.03 13.65
C ILE A 276 9.32 3.40 14.77
N PRO A 277 9.39 2.62 15.87
CA PRO A 277 10.41 2.81 16.89
C PRO A 277 11.83 2.62 16.32
#